data_AF-A0A0Q5ZKB8-F1
#
_entry.id   AF-A0A0Q5ZKB8-F1
#
_cell.length_a   1.000
_cell.length_b   1.000
_cell.length_c   1.000
_cell.angle_alpha   90.00
_cell.angle_beta   90.00
_cell.angle_gamma   90.00
#
_symmetry.space_group_name_H-M   'P 1'
#
loop_
_entity.id
_entity.type
_entity.pdbx_description
1 polymer ?
#
loop_
_entity_poly.entity_id
_entity_poly.type
_entity_poly.pdbx_seq_one_letter_code
_entity_poly.pdbx_strand_id
1 'polypeptide(L)'
;MARLVCQRMNLQYDAALRRKYGTYLIVGACITFVAMIVGSVVEDLKLIDFAAVAATISPAIFWTIREHFRQSDSAATYETLKGEAEKFLESVRASGCDDAECGKRSRELQDALFQRRVANPLVLPLVYRLMRDELEKQAQAGADALLNRT
;
A
#
# COMPACT_ATOMS: atom_id res chain seq x y z
N MET A 1 -21.46 4.64 14.43
CA MET A 1 -20.28 3.76 14.66
C MET A 1 -19.92 2.85 13.49
N ALA A 2 -20.84 2.09 12.88
CA ALA A 2 -20.50 1.14 11.79
C ALA A 2 -19.67 1.74 10.64
N ARG A 3 -20.00 2.97 10.20
CA ARG A 3 -19.26 3.67 9.13
C ARG A 3 -17.78 3.87 9.46
N LEU A 4 -17.45 4.25 10.70
CA LEU A 4 -16.07 4.47 11.14
C LEU A 4 -15.25 3.18 11.14
N VAL A 5 -15.85 2.08 11.59
CA VAL A 5 -15.22 0.76 11.55
C VAL A 5 -14.92 0.36 10.10
N CYS A 6 -15.89 0.52 9.18
CA CYS A 6 -15.68 0.27 7.75
C CYS A 6 -14.56 1.15 7.15
N GLN A 7 -14.52 2.45 7.50
CA GLN A 7 -13.47 3.33 7.00
C GLN A 7 -12.08 2.94 7.52
N ARG A 8 -11.96 2.58 8.80
CA ARG A 8 -10.71 2.09 9.39
C ARG A 8 -10.22 0.81 8.72
N MET A 9 -11.13 -0.12 8.41
CA MET A 9 -10.80 -1.31 7.62
C MET A 9 -10.28 -0.95 6.23
N ASN A 10 -10.92 -0.03 5.52
CA ASN A 10 -10.46 0.44 4.22
C ASN A 10 -9.05 1.03 4.30
N LEU A 11 -8.76 1.85 5.33
CA LEU A 11 -7.43 2.44 5.54
C LEU A 11 -6.36 1.37 5.77
N GLN A 12 -6.68 0.34 6.57
CA GLN A 12 -5.78 -0.78 6.82
C GLN A 12 -5.49 -1.57 5.53
N TYR A 13 -6.53 -1.87 4.74
CA TYR A 13 -6.39 -2.54 3.45
C TYR A 13 -5.53 -1.71 2.48
N ASP A 14 -5.85 -0.42 2.33
CA ASP A 14 -5.16 0.51 1.43
C ASP A 14 -3.67 0.68 1.79
N ALA A 15 -3.33 0.70 3.09
CA ALA A 15 -1.95 0.74 3.56
C ALA A 15 -1.20 -0.58 3.29
N ALA A 16 -1.82 -1.72 3.59
CA ALA A 16 -1.23 -3.04 3.37
C ALA A 16 -0.97 -3.32 1.89
N LEU A 17 -1.93 -2.98 1.02
CA LEU A 17 -1.82 -3.09 -0.42
C LEU A 17 -0.59 -2.34 -0.94
N ARG A 18 -0.42 -1.08 -0.53
CA ARG A 18 0.68 -0.22 -1.00
C ARG A 18 2.05 -0.68 -0.52
N ARG A 19 2.18 -1.11 0.74
CA ARG A 19 3.43 -1.69 1.25
C ARG A 19 3.84 -2.91 0.45
N LYS A 20 2.93 -3.89 0.34
CA LYS A 20 3.21 -5.12 -0.38
C LYS A 20 3.50 -4.84 -1.86
N TYR A 21 2.74 -3.95 -2.50
CA TYR A 21 2.98 -3.56 -3.90
C TYR A 21 4.39 -2.99 -4.10
N GLY A 22 4.81 -2.07 -3.24
CA GLY A 22 6.19 -1.55 -3.24
C GLY A 22 7.23 -2.67 -3.08
N THR A 23 6.99 -3.64 -2.20
CA THR A 23 7.88 -4.81 -2.05
C THR A 23 7.92 -5.66 -3.32
N TYR A 24 6.78 -5.97 -3.93
CA TYR A 24 6.72 -6.77 -5.16
C TYR A 24 7.42 -6.10 -6.34
N LEU A 25 7.35 -4.76 -6.45
CA LEU A 25 8.10 -4.02 -7.46
C LEU A 25 9.62 -4.20 -7.29
N ILE A 26 10.14 -4.07 -6.07
CA ILE A 26 11.56 -4.29 -5.78
C ILE A 26 11.97 -5.74 -6.04
N VAL A 27 11.16 -6.72 -5.61
CA VAL A 27 11.43 -8.14 -5.89
C VAL A 27 11.49 -8.39 -7.40
N GLY A 28 10.56 -7.82 -8.17
CA GLY A 28 10.59 -7.90 -9.63
C GLY A 28 11.86 -7.29 -10.24
N ALA A 29 12.29 -6.12 -9.75
CA ALA A 29 13.55 -5.49 -10.19
C ALA A 29 14.78 -6.36 -9.86
N CYS A 30 14.82 -6.97 -8.68
CA CYS A 30 15.89 -7.92 -8.30
C CYS A 30 15.90 -9.15 -9.20
N ILE A 31 14.74 -9.72 -9.54
CA ILE A 31 14.64 -10.87 -10.46
C ILE A 31 15.19 -10.48 -11.84
N THR A 32 14.79 -9.32 -12.37
CA THR A 32 15.29 -8.81 -13.66
C THR A 32 16.81 -8.62 -13.63
N PHE A 33 17.36 -8.09 -12.53
CA PHE A 33 18.80 -7.92 -12.37
C PHE A 33 19.56 -9.26 -12.35
N VAL A 34 19.05 -10.25 -11.61
CA VAL A 34 19.63 -11.61 -11.59
C VAL A 34 19.56 -12.26 -12.97
N ALA A 35 18.41 -12.15 -13.66
CA ALA A 35 18.25 -12.67 -15.02
C ALA A 35 19.25 -12.03 -15.99
N MET A 36 19.52 -10.73 -15.86
CA MET A 36 20.51 -10.02 -16.66
C MET A 36 21.93 -10.58 -16.43
N ILE A 37 22.31 -10.84 -15.18
CA ILE A 37 23.61 -11.46 -14.85
C ILE A 37 23.70 -12.86 -15.45
N VAL A 38 22.68 -13.70 -15.24
CA VAL A 38 22.67 -15.06 -15.79
C VAL A 38 22.77 -15.04 -17.31
N GLY A 39 21.99 -14.18 -17.98
CA GLY A 39 22.05 -14.00 -19.42
C GLY A 39 23.43 -13.57 -19.90
N SER A 40 24.10 -12.65 -19.20
CA SER A 40 25.46 -12.24 -19.55
C SER A 40 26.51 -13.35 -19.43
N VAL A 41 26.34 -14.27 -18.47
CA VAL A 41 27.24 -15.41 -18.31
C VAL A 41 26.98 -16.47 -19.38
N VAL A 42 25.72 -16.73 -19.71
CA VAL A 42 25.34 -17.71 -20.73
C VAL A 42 25.83 -17.30 -22.13
N GLU A 43 25.79 -16.00 -22.44
CA GLU A 43 26.20 -15.43 -23.73
C GLU A 43 27.69 -15.02 -23.77
N ASP A 44 28.45 -15.27 -22.70
CA ASP A 44 29.86 -14.86 -22.55
C ASP A 44 30.11 -13.37 -22.91
N LEU A 45 29.21 -12.50 -22.45
CA LEU A 45 29.24 -11.08 -22.76
C LEU A 45 30.49 -10.41 -22.18
N LYS A 46 31.14 -9.56 -22.98
CA LYS A 46 32.21 -8.70 -22.47
C LYS A 46 31.63 -7.68 -21.50
N LEU A 47 32.48 -7.21 -20.57
CA LEU A 47 32.10 -6.20 -19.58
C LEU A 47 31.51 -4.93 -20.20
N ILE A 48 31.98 -4.54 -21.39
CA ILE A 48 31.47 -3.37 -22.13
C ILE A 48 30.03 -3.56 -22.61
N ASP A 49 29.70 -4.76 -23.10
CA ASP A 49 28.37 -5.09 -23.62
C ASP A 49 27.38 -5.23 -22.45
N PHE A 50 27.82 -5.82 -21.35
CA PHE A 50 27.05 -5.84 -20.10
C PHE A 50 26.75 -4.42 -19.59
N ALA A 51 27.74 -3.52 -19.60
CA ALA A 51 27.54 -2.14 -19.19
C ALA A 51 26.53 -1.40 -20.07
N ALA A 52 26.51 -1.66 -21.38
CA ALA A 52 25.53 -1.09 -22.29
C ALA A 52 24.10 -1.58 -21.99
N VAL A 53 23.93 -2.88 -21.71
CA VAL A 53 22.63 -3.46 -21.30
C VAL A 53 22.18 -2.87 -19.96
N ALA A 54 23.08 -2.79 -18.97
CA ALA A 54 22.79 -2.21 -17.67
C ALA A 54 22.39 -0.73 -17.78
N ALA A 55 23.08 0.06 -18.61
CA ALA A 55 22.75 1.45 -18.86
C ALA A 55 21.33 1.59 -19.47
N THR A 56 20.95 0.70 -20.39
CA THR A 56 19.62 0.68 -21.03
C THR A 56 18.49 0.42 -20.03
N ILE A 57 18.72 -0.47 -19.06
CA ILE A 57 17.71 -0.86 -18.07
C ILE A 57 17.70 0.09 -16.85
N SER A 58 18.78 0.86 -16.65
CA SER A 58 18.94 1.75 -15.49
C SER A 58 17.76 2.71 -15.22
N PRO A 59 17.07 3.31 -16.22
CA PRO A 59 15.94 4.18 -15.95
C PRO A 59 14.74 3.42 -15.35
N ALA A 60 14.53 2.17 -15.75
CA ALA A 60 13.46 1.33 -15.22
C ALA A 60 13.74 0.92 -13.75
N ILE A 61 15.00 0.63 -13.42
CA ILE A 61 15.42 0.35 -12.05
C ILE A 61 15.23 1.60 -11.17
N PHE A 62 15.69 2.75 -11.65
CA PHE A 62 15.52 4.02 -10.93
C PHE A 62 14.04 4.36 -10.70
N TRP A 63 13.22 4.17 -11.73
CA TRP A 63 11.76 4.33 -11.61
C TRP A 63 11.17 3.40 -10.57
N THR A 64 11.58 2.12 -10.55
CA THR A 64 11.08 1.12 -9.59
C THR A 64 11.42 1.48 -8.15
N ILE A 65 12.66 1.92 -7.89
CA ILE A 65 13.09 2.38 -6.57
C ILE A 65 12.27 3.60 -6.14
N ARG A 66 12.13 4.60 -7.03
CA ARG A 66 11.34 5.79 -6.74
C ARG A 66 9.88 5.43 -6.47
N GLU A 67 9.31 4.52 -7.24
CA GLU A 67 7.93 4.07 -7.08
C GLU A 67 7.74 3.32 -5.76
N HIS A 68 8.70 2.48 -5.36
CA HIS A 68 8.71 1.83 -4.05
C HIS A 68 8.60 2.85 -2.91
N PHE A 69 9.43 3.90 -2.94
CA PHE A 69 9.37 4.96 -1.93
C PHE A 69 8.02 5.71 -1.96
N ARG A 70 7.51 6.08 -3.15
CA ARG A 70 6.20 6.74 -3.27
C ARG A 70 5.06 5.90 -2.68
N GLN A 71 5.09 4.59 -2.90
CA GLN A 71 4.08 3.67 -2.38
C GLN A 71 4.23 3.47 -0.86
N SER A 72 5.46 3.42 -0.36
CA SER A 72 5.76 3.36 1.07
C SER A 72 5.30 4.62 1.81
N ASP A 73 5.59 5.80 1.27
CA ASP A 73 5.17 7.09 1.83
C ASP A 73 3.64 7.20 1.85
N SER A 74 2.99 6.82 0.75
CA SER A 74 1.53 6.75 0.68
C SER A 74 0.95 5.82 1.76
N ALA A 75 1.53 4.63 1.93
CA ALA A 75 1.12 3.68 2.96
C ALA A 75 1.33 4.20 4.39
N ALA A 76 2.46 4.89 4.65
CA ALA A 76 2.71 5.53 5.94
C ALA A 76 1.65 6.60 6.23
N THR A 77 1.28 7.38 5.23
CA THR A 77 0.25 8.40 5.38
C THR A 77 -1.11 7.76 5.70
N TYR A 78 -1.48 6.65 5.06
CA TYR A 78 -2.71 5.91 5.40
C TYR A 78 -2.69 5.36 6.83
N GLU A 79 -1.54 4.89 7.29
CA GLU A 79 -1.37 4.40 8.65
C GLU A 79 -1.57 5.52 9.69
N THR A 80 -1.07 6.73 9.42
CA THR A 80 -1.36 7.91 10.25
C THR A 80 -2.86 8.19 10.35
N LEU A 81 -3.55 8.21 9.21
CA LEU A 81 -5.00 8.46 9.16
C LEU A 81 -5.80 7.35 9.86
N LYS A 82 -5.32 6.10 9.78
CA LYS A 82 -5.88 4.98 10.55
C LYS A 82 -5.73 5.22 12.05
N GLY A 83 -4.57 5.65 12.51
CA GLY A 83 -4.33 5.96 13.92
C GLY A 83 -5.21 7.09 14.44
N GLU A 84 -5.47 8.12 13.63
CA GLU A 84 -6.45 9.18 13.96
C GLU A 84 -7.87 8.63 14.09
N ALA A 85 -8.28 7.76 13.17
CA ALA A 85 -9.59 7.10 13.22
C ALA A 85 -9.72 6.16 14.42
N GLU A 86 -8.65 5.46 14.82
CA GLU A 86 -8.60 4.60 16.00
C GLU A 86 -8.75 5.41 17.29
N LYS A 87 -8.01 6.52 17.44
CA LYS A 87 -8.15 7.42 18.60
C LYS A 87 -9.56 7.98 18.73
N PHE A 88 -10.18 8.36 17.62
CA PHE A 88 -11.56 8.83 17.63
C PHE A 88 -12.53 7.70 17.99
N LEU A 89 -12.32 6.48 17.49
CA LEU A 89 -13.17 5.35 17.86
C LEU A 89 -13.06 5.03 19.36
N GLU A 90 -11.87 5.14 19.94
CA GLU A 90 -11.64 4.97 21.38
C GLU A 90 -12.34 6.06 22.20
N SER A 91 -12.27 7.33 21.78
CA SER A 91 -12.97 8.42 22.49
C SER A 91 -14.48 8.21 22.45
N VAL A 92 -15.03 7.84 21.29
CA VAL A 92 -16.46 7.54 21.12
C VAL A 92 -16.90 6.35 21.98
N ARG A 93 -16.04 5.35 22.18
CA ARG A 93 -16.33 4.23 23.09
C ARG A 93 -16.33 4.64 24.56
N ALA A 94 -15.43 5.52 24.97
CA ALA A 94 -15.27 5.91 26.37
C ALA A 94 -16.35 6.89 26.84
N SER A 95 -16.69 7.89 26.03
CA SER A 95 -17.58 8.99 26.43
C SER A 95 -18.92 9.00 25.69
N GLY A 96 -19.16 8.05 24.78
CA GLY A 96 -20.23 8.16 23.80
C GLY A 96 -19.90 9.24 22.76
N CYS A 97 -20.84 9.46 21.84
CA CYS A 97 -20.70 10.44 20.77
C CYS A 97 -22.06 11.02 20.44
N ASP A 98 -22.13 12.33 20.28
CA ASP A 98 -23.30 12.97 19.67
C ASP A 98 -23.39 12.58 18.19
N ASP A 99 -24.61 12.31 17.70
CA ASP A 99 -24.84 11.79 16.36
C ASP A 99 -24.40 12.78 15.28
N ALA A 100 -24.54 14.09 15.53
CA ALA A 100 -24.07 15.14 14.63
C ALA A 100 -22.53 15.19 14.56
N GLU A 101 -21.85 15.08 15.70
CA GLU A 101 -20.38 15.05 15.76
C GLU A 101 -19.82 13.80 15.09
N CYS A 102 -20.38 12.63 15.38
CA CYS A 102 -20.00 11.37 14.74
C CYS A 102 -20.24 11.39 13.23
N GLY A 103 -21.34 11.99 12.79
CA GLY A 103 -21.64 12.20 11.36
C GLY A 103 -20.57 13.07 10.69
N LYS A 104 -20.24 14.21 11.30
CA LYS A 104 -19.21 15.14 10.79
C LYS A 104 -17.84 14.47 10.69
N ARG A 105 -17.39 13.80 11.75
CA ARG A 105 -16.09 13.10 11.80
C ARG A 105 -16.01 11.96 10.80
N SER A 106 -17.07 11.18 10.66
CA SER A 106 -17.14 10.14 9.62
C SER A 106 -17.01 10.73 8.22
N ARG A 107 -17.55 11.94 7.98
CA ARG A 107 -17.46 12.60 6.69
C ARG A 107 -16.06 13.16 6.43
N GLU A 108 -15.46 13.81 7.41
CA GLU A 108 -14.06 14.29 7.34
C GLU A 108 -13.09 13.14 6.99
N LEU A 109 -13.27 11.96 7.60
CA LEU A 109 -12.46 10.79 7.30
C LEU A 109 -12.67 10.29 5.86
N GLN A 110 -13.91 10.29 5.37
CA GLN A 110 -14.22 9.91 3.99
C GLN A 110 -13.62 10.89 2.98
N ASP A 111 -13.70 12.19 3.26
CA ASP A 111 -13.15 13.22 2.39
C ASP A 111 -11.60 13.12 2.37
N ALA A 112 -10.97 12.90 3.53
CA ALA A 112 -9.54 12.64 3.60
C ALA A 112 -9.12 11.39 2.81
N LEU A 113 -9.90 10.30 2.91
CA LEU A 113 -9.67 9.08 2.15
C LEU A 113 -9.79 9.33 0.64
N PHE A 114 -10.83 10.05 0.22
CA PHE A 114 -11.08 10.36 -1.18
C PHE A 114 -9.96 11.20 -1.77
N GLN A 115 -9.57 12.30 -1.09
CA GLN A 115 -8.48 13.17 -1.54
C GLN A 115 -7.17 12.39 -1.71
N ARG A 116 -6.89 11.45 -0.80
CA ARG A 116 -5.70 10.59 -0.90
C ARG A 116 -5.78 9.61 -2.06
N ARG A 117 -6.94 8.99 -2.32
CA ARG A 117 -7.10 8.10 -3.48
C ARG A 117 -6.86 8.82 -4.79
N VAL A 118 -7.25 10.09 -4.88
CA VAL A 118 -6.99 10.94 -6.05
C VAL A 118 -5.50 11.29 -6.17
N ALA A 119 -4.84 11.61 -5.05
CA ALA A 119 -3.43 12.03 -5.04
C ALA A 119 -2.43 10.86 -5.16
N ASN A 120 -2.86 9.63 -4.89
CA ASN A 120 -1.96 8.50 -4.76
C ASN A 120 -1.55 7.87 -6.09
N PRO A 121 -0.32 7.34 -6.17
CA PRO A 121 0.15 6.63 -7.35
C PRO A 121 -0.72 5.40 -7.64
N LEU A 122 -0.93 5.14 -8.93
CA LEU A 122 -1.73 4.01 -9.40
C LEU A 122 -1.01 2.69 -9.11
N VAL A 123 -1.80 1.71 -8.67
CA VAL A 123 -1.35 0.32 -8.52
C VAL A 123 -1.59 -0.40 -9.85
N LEU A 124 -0.58 -1.10 -10.36
CA LEU A 124 -0.74 -1.89 -11.58
C LEU A 124 -1.82 -2.98 -11.39
N PRO A 125 -2.84 -3.08 -12.28
CA PRO A 125 -3.96 -4.01 -12.10
C PRO A 125 -3.57 -5.49 -12.01
N LEU A 126 -2.47 -5.88 -12.68
CA LEU A 126 -1.97 -7.25 -12.62
C LEU A 126 -1.47 -7.61 -11.22
N VAL A 127 -0.61 -6.76 -10.64
CA VAL A 127 -0.04 -6.98 -9.31
C VAL A 127 -1.14 -6.94 -8.25
N TYR A 128 -2.10 -6.02 -8.39
CA TYR A 128 -3.28 -5.97 -7.52
C TYR A 128 -4.05 -7.30 -7.52
N ARG A 129 -4.35 -7.86 -8.70
CA ARG A 129 -5.09 -9.14 -8.82
C ARG A 129 -4.35 -10.30 -8.16
N LEU A 130 -3.02 -10.36 -8.28
CA LEU A 130 -2.21 -11.41 -7.64
C LEU A 130 -2.24 -11.35 -6.10
N MET A 131 -2.40 -10.15 -5.54
CA MET A 131 -2.33 -9.93 -4.09
C MET A 131 -3.69 -9.87 -3.41
N ARG A 132 -4.77 -9.75 -4.19
CA ARG A 132 -6.12 -9.46 -3.71
C ARG A 132 -6.59 -10.49 -2.69
N ASP A 133 -6.47 -11.77 -3.01
CA ASP A 133 -7.01 -12.86 -2.17
C ASP A 133 -6.37 -12.87 -0.77
N GLU A 134 -5.06 -12.64 -0.70
CA GLU A 134 -4.34 -12.57 0.57
C GLU A 134 -4.70 -11.31 1.38
N LEU A 135 -4.87 -10.17 0.70
CA LEU A 135 -5.26 -8.92 1.36
C LEU A 135 -6.70 -8.97 1.87
N GLU A 136 -7.61 -9.60 1.14
CA GLU A 136 -9.00 -9.81 1.58
C GLU A 136 -9.06 -10.68 2.84
N LYS A 137 -8.28 -11.77 2.90
CA LYS A 137 -8.14 -12.59 4.14
C LYS A 137 -7.63 -11.79 5.32
N GLN A 138 -6.59 -10.97 5.11
CA GLN A 138 -6.02 -10.13 6.17
C GLN A 138 -7.01 -9.06 6.65
N ALA A 139 -7.80 -8.49 5.74
CA ALA A 139 -8.84 -7.53 6.10
C ALA A 139 -9.98 -8.18 6.89
N GLN A 140 -10.39 -9.39 6.51
CA GLN A 140 -11.42 -10.14 7.22
C GLN A 140 -10.96 -10.50 8.64
N ALA A 141 -9.74 -11.02 8.80
CA ALA A 141 -9.18 -11.30 10.12
C ALA A 141 -9.08 -10.04 11.00
N GLY A 142 -8.76 -8.88 10.40
CA GLY A 142 -8.75 -7.60 11.09
C GLY A 142 -10.14 -7.13 11.53
N ALA A 143 -11.17 -7.38 10.71
CA ALA A 143 -12.57 -7.07 11.03
C ALA A 143 -13.08 -7.93 12.19
N ASP A 144 -12.82 -9.24 12.14
CA ASP A 144 -13.23 -10.19 13.19
C ASP A 144 -12.59 -9.85 14.53
N ALA A 145 -11.31 -9.47 14.55
CA ALA A 145 -10.61 -9.00 15.74
C ALA A 145 -11.22 -7.73 16.34
N LEU A 146 -11.84 -6.87 15.52
CA LEU A 146 -12.51 -5.64 15.95
C LEU A 146 -13.89 -5.92 16.51
N LEU A 147 -14.64 -6.82 15.88
CA LEU A 147 -15.97 -7.24 16.31
C LEU A 147 -15.93 -8.04 17.61
N ASN A 148 -14.92 -8.89 17.79
CA ASN A 148 -14.70 -9.64 19.04
C ASN A 148 -14.20 -8.75 20.20
N ARG A 149 -13.83 -7.48 19.93
CA ARG A 149 -13.45 -6.47 20.94
C ARG A 149 -14.58 -5.49 21.26
N THR A 150 -15.74 -5.62 20.61
CA THR A 150 -16.99 -4.87 20.89
C THR A 150 -17.95 -5.74 21.66
#